data_AF-A0A257WDB3-F1
#
_entry.id   AF-A0A257WDB3-F1
#
_cell.length_a   1.000
_cell.length_b   1.000
_cell.length_c   1.000
_cell.angle_alpha   90.00
_cell.angle_beta   90.00
_cell.angle_gamma   90.00
#
_symmetry.space_group_name_H-M   'P 1'
#
loop_
_entity.id
_entity.type
_entity.pdbx_description
1 polymer ?
#
loop_
_entity_poly.entity_id
_entity_poly.type
_entity_poly.pdbx_seq_one_letter_code
_entity_poly.pdbx_strand_id
1 'polypeptide(L)'
;MHRREALKTVVLAAAATRLSAAATPPRLPQALVDAHDKGVDDVIAKQELTPGHRHRGNIRSADSLFWGGTPGGIISTLSTAYLLPQSRHYRKPLVFERIQLAAECFARIQTPDGNWVLPITNFNSPPDTSFIIQGMGQTLLNARQYGFPELEPLVMPAVKKAGEALVRGGVHTPNHRWVVCSALALLHQLYPDPRYLKRIDQWLAESV
;
A
#
# COMPACT_ATOMS: atom_id res chain seq x y z
N MET A 1 5.17 19.64 -25.73
CA MET A 1 5.85 19.10 -24.53
C MET A 1 5.34 17.67 -24.32
N HIS A 2 6.13 16.65 -24.67
CA HIS A 2 5.67 15.26 -24.75
C HIS A 2 5.50 14.64 -23.34
N ARG A 3 4.39 13.91 -23.13
CA ARG A 3 4.06 13.15 -21.89
C ARG A 3 5.22 12.32 -21.31
N ARG A 4 6.17 11.90 -22.16
CA ARG A 4 7.38 11.15 -21.78
C ARG A 4 8.37 11.96 -20.93
N GLU A 5 8.44 13.28 -21.12
CA GLU A 5 9.40 14.12 -20.40
C GLU A 5 8.95 14.42 -18.96
N ALA A 6 7.63 14.49 -18.71
CA ALA A 6 7.10 14.69 -17.35
C ALA A 6 7.38 13.51 -16.41
N LEU A 7 7.44 12.28 -16.94
CA LEU A 7 7.73 11.07 -16.15
C LEU A 7 9.24 10.91 -15.89
N LYS A 8 10.11 11.33 -16.80
CA LYS A 8 11.56 11.27 -16.60
C LYS A 8 12.05 12.18 -15.47
N THR A 9 11.43 13.35 -15.31
CA THR A 9 11.78 14.29 -14.22
C THR A 9 11.43 13.74 -12.84
N VAL A 10 10.45 12.83 -12.74
CA VAL A 10 10.08 12.17 -11.48
C VAL A 10 11.03 10.99 -11.15
N VAL A 11 11.60 10.34 -12.17
CA VAL A 11 12.41 9.12 -11.99
C VAL A 11 13.89 9.41 -11.67
N LEU A 12 14.45 10.55 -12.10
CA LEU A 12 15.88 10.83 -11.92
C LEU A 12 16.31 11.16 -10.47
N ALA A 13 15.40 11.31 -9.52
CA ALA A 13 15.74 11.56 -8.12
C ALA A 13 16.02 10.28 -7.28
N ALA A 14 15.82 9.08 -7.84
CA ALA A 14 15.81 7.83 -7.07
C ALA A 14 17.17 7.11 -6.93
N ALA A 15 18.28 7.69 -7.38
CA ALA A 15 19.59 7.02 -7.37
C ALA A 15 20.58 7.67 -6.39
N ALA A 16 20.29 7.59 -5.09
CA ALA A 16 21.29 7.71 -4.03
C ALA A 16 20.69 7.27 -2.69
N THR A 17 20.67 5.96 -2.40
CA THR A 17 20.33 5.46 -1.07
C THR A 17 21.52 5.67 -0.12
N ARG A 18 21.80 6.94 0.21
CA ARG A 18 22.50 7.27 1.45
C ARG A 18 21.49 7.03 2.58
N LEU A 19 21.86 6.33 3.65
CA LEU A 19 21.11 6.42 4.91
C LEU A 19 21.19 7.88 5.37
N SER A 20 20.28 8.73 4.88
CA SER A 20 20.04 10.03 5.48
C SER A 20 19.31 9.81 6.80
N ALA A 21 19.52 10.69 7.77
CA ALA A 21 18.65 10.75 8.93
C ALA A 21 17.18 10.83 8.46
N ALA A 22 16.28 10.18 9.20
CA ALA A 22 14.85 10.26 8.93
C ALA A 22 14.42 11.73 8.88
N ALA A 23 13.68 12.12 7.84
CA ALA A 23 13.13 13.45 7.74
C ALA A 23 12.07 13.65 8.83
N THR A 24 11.86 14.90 9.24
CA THR A 24 10.76 15.26 10.13
C THR A 24 9.44 15.26 9.34
N PRO A 25 8.39 14.56 9.79
CA PRO A 25 7.07 14.67 9.19
C PRO A 25 6.56 16.11 9.17
N PRO A 26 5.81 16.52 8.13
CA PRO A 26 5.26 17.86 8.05
C PRO A 26 4.26 18.11 9.19
N ARG A 27 4.16 19.37 9.63
CA ARG A 27 3.13 19.78 10.58
C ARG A 27 1.80 19.92 9.86
N LEU A 28 0.76 19.23 10.35
CA LEU A 28 -0.58 19.23 9.79
C LEU A 28 -1.55 20.06 10.66
N PRO A 29 -2.63 20.63 10.07
CA PRO A 29 -3.72 21.21 10.82
C PRO A 29 -4.29 20.26 11.88
N GLN A 30 -4.47 20.73 13.12
CA GLN A 30 -4.84 19.87 14.24
C GLN A 30 -6.15 19.11 14.00
N ALA A 31 -7.15 19.75 13.39
CA ALA A 31 -8.42 19.11 13.05
C ALA A 31 -8.26 17.88 12.13
N LEU A 32 -7.27 17.88 11.22
CA LEU A 32 -6.98 16.72 10.39
C LEU A 32 -6.31 15.60 11.18
N VAL A 33 -5.44 15.95 12.13
CA VAL A 33 -4.80 14.99 13.04
C VAL A 33 -5.86 14.34 13.93
N ASP A 34 -6.75 15.12 14.53
CA ASP A 34 -7.81 14.63 15.41
C ASP A 34 -8.78 13.71 14.66
N ALA A 35 -9.16 14.08 13.43
CA ALA A 35 -10.00 13.26 12.57
C ALA A 35 -9.32 11.95 12.17
N HIS A 36 -8.03 12.00 11.81
CA HIS A 36 -7.23 10.82 11.50
C HIS A 36 -7.13 9.88 12.72
N ASP A 37 -6.82 10.43 13.89
CA ASP A 37 -6.69 9.64 15.11
C ASP A 37 -8.03 9.01 15.53
N LYS A 38 -9.17 9.69 15.30
CA LYS A 38 -10.48 9.04 15.45
C LYS A 38 -10.59 7.82 14.52
N GLY A 39 -10.15 7.93 13.27
CA GLY A 39 -10.11 6.81 12.33
C GLY A 39 -9.20 5.67 12.81
N VAL A 40 -8.08 5.99 13.45
CA VAL A 40 -7.17 5.01 14.07
C VAL A 40 -7.87 4.24 15.19
N ASP A 41 -8.58 4.94 16.09
CA ASP A 41 -9.37 4.29 17.15
C ASP A 41 -10.43 3.36 16.57
N ASP A 42 -11.17 3.82 15.55
CA ASP A 42 -12.20 3.03 14.90
C ASP A 42 -11.62 1.77 14.24
N VAL A 43 -10.43 1.86 13.63
CA VAL A 43 -9.71 0.72 13.04
C VAL A 43 -9.26 -0.27 14.10
N ILE A 44 -8.67 0.21 15.20
CA ILE A 44 -8.20 -0.64 16.31
C ILE A 44 -9.38 -1.38 16.96
N ALA A 45 -10.51 -0.70 17.16
CA ALA A 45 -11.69 -1.27 17.80
C ALA A 45 -12.39 -2.33 16.93
N LYS A 46 -12.32 -2.21 15.60
CA LYS A 46 -13.04 -3.09 14.66
C LYS A 46 -12.20 -4.25 14.11
N GLN A 47 -10.89 -4.26 14.38
CA GLN A 47 -10.01 -5.31 13.86
C GLN A 47 -10.41 -6.67 14.45
N GLU A 48 -10.48 -7.71 13.61
CA GLU A 48 -10.73 -9.09 14.01
C GLU A 48 -9.49 -9.65 14.71
N LEU A 49 -9.59 -9.99 15.99
CA LEU A 49 -8.45 -10.42 16.81
C LEU A 49 -8.48 -11.91 17.17
N THR A 50 -9.59 -12.61 16.86
CA THR A 50 -9.81 -14.00 17.28
C THR A 50 -8.65 -14.90 16.80
N PRO A 51 -7.92 -15.55 17.72
CA PRO A 51 -6.86 -16.48 17.36
C PRO A 51 -7.36 -17.57 16.40
N GLY A 52 -6.56 -17.87 15.36
CA GLY A 52 -6.91 -18.87 14.36
C GLY A 52 -7.94 -18.43 13.31
N HIS A 53 -8.59 -17.27 13.46
CA HIS A 53 -9.53 -16.78 12.46
C HIS A 53 -8.80 -16.44 11.15
N ARG A 54 -9.31 -16.92 10.01
CA ARG A 54 -8.67 -16.73 8.68
C ARG A 54 -8.34 -15.25 8.40
N HIS A 55 -9.24 -14.36 8.81
CA HIS A 55 -9.11 -12.92 8.60
C HIS A 55 -8.65 -12.14 9.85
N ARG A 56 -8.00 -12.81 10.83
CA ARG A 56 -7.39 -12.13 11.99
C ARG A 56 -6.43 -11.03 11.51
N GLY A 57 -6.65 -9.79 11.96
CA GLY A 57 -5.93 -8.60 11.50
C GLY A 57 -6.65 -7.79 10.42
N ASN A 58 -7.79 -8.26 9.90
CA ASN A 58 -8.66 -7.54 8.98
C ASN A 58 -9.85 -6.91 9.74
N ILE A 59 -10.71 -6.17 9.05
CA ILE A 59 -12.00 -5.67 9.56
C ILE A 59 -13.13 -6.32 8.75
N ARG A 60 -14.15 -6.82 9.47
CA ARG A 60 -15.39 -7.28 8.86
C ARG A 60 -16.22 -6.06 8.45
N SER A 61 -16.61 -5.98 7.19
CA SER A 61 -17.47 -4.91 6.68
C SER A 61 -18.93 -5.10 7.09
N ALA A 62 -19.76 -4.07 6.87
CA ALA A 62 -21.17 -4.07 7.24
C ALA A 62 -21.99 -5.18 6.55
N ASP A 63 -21.60 -5.57 5.34
CA ASP A 63 -22.15 -6.71 4.59
C ASP A 63 -21.59 -8.07 5.06
N SER A 64 -20.90 -8.09 6.22
CA SER A 64 -20.28 -9.27 6.83
C SER A 64 -19.10 -9.90 6.07
N LEU A 65 -18.64 -9.27 4.98
CA LEU A 65 -17.50 -9.74 4.19
C LEU A 65 -16.16 -9.27 4.75
N PHE A 66 -15.08 -9.88 4.25
CA PHE A 66 -13.71 -9.43 4.48
C PHE A 66 -13.09 -9.09 3.12
N TRP A 67 -12.85 -7.81 2.90
CA TRP A 67 -12.30 -7.32 1.63
C TRP A 67 -10.78 -7.51 1.59
N GLY A 68 -10.27 -7.92 0.43
CA GLY A 68 -8.84 -8.20 0.27
C GLY A 68 -7.93 -6.98 0.45
N GLY A 69 -8.43 -5.78 0.14
CA GLY A 69 -7.67 -4.54 0.28
C GLY A 69 -7.69 -3.91 1.67
N THR A 70 -8.61 -4.31 2.54
CA THR A 70 -8.78 -3.69 3.86
C THR A 70 -7.52 -3.76 4.74
N PRO A 71 -6.75 -4.87 4.81
CA PRO A 71 -5.53 -4.88 5.59
C PRO A 71 -4.49 -3.85 5.13
N GLY A 72 -4.37 -3.60 3.81
CA GLY A 72 -3.51 -2.54 3.28
C GLY A 72 -3.96 -1.14 3.73
N GLY A 73 -5.27 -0.90 3.75
CA GLY A 73 -5.85 0.33 4.30
C GLY A 73 -5.58 0.50 5.80
N ILE A 74 -5.72 -0.58 6.59
CA ILE A 74 -5.38 -0.59 8.03
C ILE A 74 -3.91 -0.21 8.23
N ILE A 75 -3.00 -0.86 7.49
CA ILE A 75 -1.56 -0.60 7.60
C ILE A 75 -1.26 0.87 7.27
N SER A 76 -1.85 1.43 6.21
CA SER A 76 -1.67 2.84 5.82
C SER A 76 -2.13 3.81 6.92
N THR A 77 -3.36 3.63 7.42
CA THR A 77 -3.94 4.47 8.48
C THR A 77 -3.09 4.40 9.76
N LEU A 78 -2.79 3.19 10.24
CA LEU A 78 -2.03 3.02 11.48
C LEU A 78 -0.59 3.51 11.34
N SER A 79 0.07 3.26 10.21
CA SER A 79 1.46 3.71 9.97
C SER A 79 1.55 5.23 9.91
N THR A 80 0.54 5.91 9.36
CA THR A 80 0.48 7.38 9.32
C THR A 80 0.48 7.96 10.73
N ALA A 81 -0.38 7.45 11.63
CA ALA A 81 -0.39 7.85 13.03
C ALA A 81 0.88 7.47 13.78
N TYR A 82 1.43 6.27 13.50
CA TYR A 82 2.65 5.79 14.14
C TYR A 82 3.86 6.66 13.82
N LEU A 83 3.90 7.23 12.61
CA LEU A 83 4.96 8.11 12.12
C LEU A 83 4.79 9.59 12.51
N LEU A 84 3.57 10.07 12.74
CA LEU A 84 3.28 11.49 12.93
C LEU A 84 3.36 11.91 14.42
N PRO A 85 4.32 12.76 14.85
CA PRO A 85 4.46 13.17 16.25
C PRO A 85 3.27 13.90 16.85
N GLN A 86 2.42 14.54 16.03
CA GLN A 86 1.21 15.22 16.47
C GLN A 86 0.09 14.25 16.87
N SER A 87 0.15 13.00 16.41
CA SER A 87 -0.87 11.99 16.70
C SER A 87 -0.76 11.53 18.15
N ARG A 88 -1.90 11.33 18.83
CA ARG A 88 -1.90 10.68 20.16
C ARG A 88 -1.45 9.22 20.12
N HIS A 89 -1.39 8.65 18.93
CA HIS A 89 -0.98 7.29 18.62
C HIS A 89 0.50 7.18 18.22
N TYR A 90 1.23 8.30 18.21
CA TYR A 90 2.64 8.34 17.85
C TYR A 90 3.45 7.30 18.63
N ARG A 91 4.12 6.40 17.88
CA ARG A 91 4.98 5.31 18.39
C ARG A 91 4.34 4.42 19.47
N LYS A 92 3.01 4.35 19.59
CA LYS A 92 2.35 3.52 20.61
C LYS A 92 2.56 2.02 20.30
N PRO A 93 2.95 1.19 21.28
CA PRO A 93 3.13 -0.26 21.08
C PRO A 93 1.89 -0.96 20.52
N LEU A 94 0.70 -0.60 21.00
CA LEU A 94 -0.56 -1.17 20.52
C LEU A 94 -0.77 -0.91 19.01
N VAL A 95 -0.39 0.26 18.51
CA VAL A 95 -0.54 0.59 17.09
C VAL A 95 0.38 -0.30 16.25
N PHE A 96 1.60 -0.53 16.72
CA PHE A 96 2.55 -1.43 16.05
C PHE A 96 2.04 -2.88 16.04
N GLU A 97 1.54 -3.40 17.17
CA GLU A 97 0.91 -4.72 17.23
C GLU A 97 -0.22 -4.87 16.20
N ARG A 98 -1.07 -3.84 16.08
CA ARG A 98 -2.21 -3.84 15.15
C ARG A 98 -1.76 -3.77 13.67
N ILE A 99 -0.64 -3.09 13.39
CA ILE A 99 0.03 -3.12 12.08
C ILE A 99 0.55 -4.53 11.77
N GLN A 100 1.20 -5.19 12.72
CA GLN A 100 1.73 -6.55 12.53
C GLN A 100 0.61 -7.54 12.19
N LEU A 101 -0.49 -7.52 12.95
CA LEU A 101 -1.67 -8.36 12.66
C LEU A 101 -2.25 -8.10 11.27
N ALA A 102 -2.34 -6.83 10.86
CA ALA A 102 -2.81 -6.47 9.52
C ALA A 102 -1.85 -6.95 8.43
N ALA A 103 -0.53 -6.82 8.61
CA ALA A 103 0.47 -7.29 7.66
C ALA A 103 0.47 -8.83 7.52
N GLU A 104 0.36 -9.56 8.63
CA GLU A 104 0.18 -11.00 8.61
C GLU A 104 -1.08 -11.41 7.85
N CYS A 105 -2.20 -10.71 8.08
CA CYS A 105 -3.43 -10.94 7.34
C CYS A 105 -3.24 -10.66 5.84
N PHE A 106 -2.64 -9.52 5.51
CA PHE A 106 -2.38 -9.06 4.16
C PHE A 106 -1.65 -10.11 3.33
N ALA A 107 -0.59 -10.71 3.89
CA ALA A 107 0.13 -11.81 3.26
C ALA A 107 -0.70 -13.10 3.19
N ARG A 108 -1.37 -13.47 4.29
CA ARG A 108 -2.13 -14.74 4.40
C ARG A 108 -3.31 -14.82 3.44
N ILE A 109 -3.98 -13.71 3.15
CA ILE A 109 -5.14 -13.68 2.25
C ILE A 109 -4.77 -13.41 0.79
N GLN A 110 -3.50 -13.16 0.49
CA GLN A 110 -3.02 -12.98 -0.88
C GLN A 110 -3.11 -14.31 -1.64
N THR A 111 -3.59 -14.25 -2.88
CA THR A 111 -3.70 -15.42 -3.75
C THR A 111 -2.33 -16.00 -4.14
N PRO A 112 -2.26 -17.26 -4.60
CA PRO A 112 -1.04 -17.84 -5.16
C PRO A 112 -0.41 -16.99 -6.27
N ASP A 113 -1.23 -16.34 -7.10
CA ASP A 113 -0.76 -15.49 -8.21
C ASP A 113 -0.29 -14.09 -7.78
N GLY A 114 -0.49 -13.71 -6.52
CA GLY A 114 -0.03 -12.43 -5.97
C GLY A 114 -1.08 -11.33 -5.92
N ASN A 115 -2.33 -11.60 -6.28
CA ASN A 115 -3.42 -10.63 -6.19
C ASN A 115 -4.22 -10.76 -4.89
N TRP A 116 -5.01 -9.74 -4.58
CA TRP A 116 -6.09 -9.81 -3.59
C TRP A 116 -7.46 -9.92 -4.26
N VAL A 117 -8.41 -10.48 -3.51
CA VAL A 117 -9.77 -10.73 -4.00
C VAL A 117 -10.72 -9.61 -3.57
N LEU A 118 -11.52 -9.15 -4.53
CA LEU A 118 -12.74 -8.39 -4.32
C LEU A 118 -13.91 -9.38 -4.23
N PRO A 119 -14.41 -9.72 -3.02
CA PRO A 119 -15.26 -10.90 -2.81
C PRO A 119 -16.60 -10.87 -3.54
N ILE A 120 -17.04 -9.69 -3.97
CA ILE A 120 -18.33 -9.51 -4.63
C ILE A 120 -18.28 -9.63 -6.16
N THR A 121 -17.11 -9.47 -6.80
CA THR A 121 -17.06 -9.41 -8.28
C THR A 121 -15.72 -9.73 -8.93
N ASN A 122 -14.58 -9.35 -8.34
CA ASN A 122 -13.27 -9.51 -8.98
C ASN A 122 -12.34 -10.46 -8.19
N PHE A 123 -12.34 -11.73 -8.56
CA PHE A 123 -11.41 -12.71 -8.03
C PHE A 123 -10.04 -12.61 -8.72
N ASN A 124 -8.95 -12.78 -7.95
CA ASN A 124 -7.58 -12.78 -8.46
C ASN A 124 -7.29 -11.59 -9.41
N SER A 125 -7.56 -10.37 -8.94
CA SER A 125 -7.71 -9.19 -9.79
C SER A 125 -6.46 -8.29 -9.79
N PRO A 126 -5.74 -8.18 -10.93
CA PRO A 126 -4.63 -7.22 -11.04
C PRO A 126 -5.06 -5.76 -10.88
N PRO A 127 -6.21 -5.29 -11.41
CA PRO A 127 -6.68 -3.92 -11.16
C PRO A 127 -6.91 -3.62 -9.67
N ASP A 128 -7.64 -4.48 -8.95
CA ASP A 128 -7.89 -4.28 -7.52
C ASP A 128 -6.58 -4.32 -6.72
N THR A 129 -5.67 -5.20 -7.11
CA THR A 129 -4.31 -5.26 -6.56
C THR A 129 -3.54 -3.96 -6.81
N SER A 130 -3.67 -3.35 -7.99
CA SER A 130 -2.99 -2.08 -8.28
C SER A 130 -3.49 -0.92 -7.42
N PHE A 131 -4.78 -0.87 -7.07
CA PHE A 131 -5.30 0.12 -6.11
C PHE A 131 -4.70 -0.05 -4.72
N ILE A 132 -4.62 -1.30 -4.23
CA ILE A 132 -4.00 -1.65 -2.95
C ILE A 132 -2.52 -1.22 -2.94
N ILE A 133 -1.80 -1.51 -4.03
CA ILE A 133 -0.38 -1.22 -4.16
C ILE A 133 -0.09 0.28 -4.23
N GLN A 134 -0.99 1.11 -4.78
CA GLN A 134 -0.79 2.56 -4.71
C GLN A 134 -0.75 3.07 -3.25
N GLY A 135 -1.69 2.63 -2.42
CA GLY A 135 -1.71 2.99 -1.00
C GLY A 135 -0.50 2.43 -0.23
N MET A 136 -0.18 1.15 -0.44
CA MET A 136 0.96 0.50 0.20
C MET A 136 2.30 1.06 -0.25
N GLY A 137 2.42 1.41 -1.53
CA GLY A 137 3.60 2.02 -2.11
C GLY A 137 3.93 3.34 -1.42
N GLN A 138 2.94 4.22 -1.31
CA GLN A 138 3.10 5.49 -0.60
C GLN A 138 3.41 5.29 0.89
N THR A 139 2.76 4.30 1.53
CA THR A 139 3.00 3.98 2.95
C THR A 139 4.46 3.58 3.19
N LEU A 140 5.02 2.73 2.32
CA LEU A 140 6.42 2.30 2.39
C LEU A 140 7.39 3.44 2.11
N LEU A 141 7.10 4.30 1.14
CA LEU A 141 7.91 5.50 0.87
C LEU A 141 7.93 6.43 2.09
N ASN A 142 6.76 6.67 2.71
CA ASN A 142 6.66 7.45 3.93
C ASN A 142 7.43 6.80 5.10
N ALA A 143 7.36 5.47 5.24
CA ALA A 143 8.11 4.76 6.27
C ALA A 143 9.62 4.89 6.10
N ARG A 144 10.13 4.80 4.86
CA ARG A 144 11.55 5.05 4.56
C ARG A 144 11.95 6.50 4.83
N GLN A 145 11.12 7.46 4.41
CA GLN A 145 11.39 8.88 4.54
C GLN A 145 11.38 9.37 6.00
N TYR A 146 10.40 8.92 6.78
CA TYR A 146 10.12 9.44 8.13
C TYR A 146 10.55 8.47 9.26
N GLY A 147 11.17 7.35 8.93
CA GLY A 147 11.87 6.47 9.87
C GLY A 147 11.00 5.43 10.56
N PHE A 148 10.44 4.48 9.82
CA PHE A 148 9.76 3.29 10.35
C PHE A 148 10.26 2.03 9.61
N PRO A 149 11.54 1.67 9.80
CA PRO A 149 12.17 0.57 9.06
C PRO A 149 11.53 -0.81 9.34
N GLU A 150 10.88 -0.97 10.48
CA GLU A 150 10.23 -2.21 10.89
C GLU A 150 9.01 -2.57 10.03
N LEU A 151 8.41 -1.59 9.33
CA LEU A 151 7.28 -1.85 8.44
C LEU A 151 7.67 -2.65 7.20
N GLU A 152 8.81 -2.32 6.60
CA GLU A 152 9.24 -2.88 5.32
C GLU A 152 9.33 -4.43 5.33
N PRO A 153 10.01 -5.09 6.29
CA PRO A 153 10.06 -6.56 6.32
C PRO A 153 8.69 -7.22 6.52
N LEU A 154 7.70 -6.53 7.12
CA LEU A 154 6.37 -7.09 7.35
C LEU A 154 5.53 -7.19 6.07
N VAL A 155 5.68 -6.25 5.13
CA VAL A 155 4.77 -6.11 3.99
C VAL A 155 5.45 -6.33 2.63
N MET A 156 6.76 -6.09 2.53
CA MET A 156 7.48 -6.13 1.26
C MET A 156 7.40 -7.48 0.53
N PRO A 157 7.40 -8.65 1.21
CA PRO A 157 7.20 -9.94 0.51
C PRO A 157 5.88 -10.00 -0.27
N ALA A 158 4.78 -9.55 0.33
CA ALA A 158 3.47 -9.52 -0.33
C ALA A 158 3.42 -8.46 -1.45
N VAL A 159 4.02 -7.29 -1.23
CA VAL A 159 4.12 -6.21 -2.24
C VAL A 159 4.91 -6.68 -3.47
N LYS A 160 6.06 -7.35 -3.28
CA LYS A 160 6.85 -7.91 -4.39
C LYS A 160 6.07 -8.95 -5.18
N LYS A 161 5.35 -9.84 -4.49
CA LYS A 161 4.50 -10.84 -5.13
C LYS A 161 3.38 -10.19 -5.97
N ALA A 162 2.81 -9.08 -5.50
CA ALA A 162 1.85 -8.30 -6.27
C ALA A 162 2.49 -7.67 -7.52
N GLY A 163 3.74 -7.19 -7.43
CA GLY A 163 4.49 -6.74 -8.60
C GLY A 163 4.61 -7.80 -9.70
N GLU A 164 4.88 -9.06 -9.35
CA GLU A 164 4.88 -10.18 -10.31
C GLU A 164 3.51 -10.43 -10.94
N ALA A 165 2.44 -10.20 -10.18
CA ALA A 165 1.07 -10.29 -10.69
C ALA A 165 0.77 -9.17 -11.69
N LEU A 166 1.15 -7.93 -11.38
CA LEU A 166 0.89 -6.75 -12.21
C LEU A 166 1.70 -6.75 -13.52
N VAL A 167 2.92 -7.32 -13.52
CA VAL A 167 3.74 -7.47 -14.74
C VAL A 167 3.05 -8.36 -15.77
N ARG A 168 2.40 -9.45 -15.33
CA ARG A 168 1.77 -10.45 -16.21
C ARG A 168 0.26 -10.24 -16.40
N GLY A 169 -0.38 -9.54 -15.46
CA GLY A 169 -1.83 -9.38 -15.36
C GLY A 169 -2.42 -8.37 -16.34
N GLY A 170 -3.73 -8.47 -16.57
CA GLY A 170 -4.50 -7.59 -17.45
C GLY A 170 -5.29 -6.51 -16.71
N VAL A 171 -6.25 -5.90 -17.42
CA VAL A 171 -7.16 -4.88 -16.92
C VAL A 171 -8.62 -5.25 -17.19
N HIS A 172 -9.55 -4.82 -16.33
CA HIS A 172 -10.99 -5.04 -16.58
C HIS A 172 -11.61 -4.00 -17.51
N THR A 173 -11.01 -2.81 -17.55
CA THR A 173 -11.47 -1.67 -18.36
C THR A 173 -10.26 -0.87 -18.83
N PRO A 174 -10.35 -0.12 -19.94
CA PRO A 174 -9.24 0.71 -20.41
C PRO A 174 -8.73 1.71 -19.37
N ASN A 175 -9.58 2.19 -18.45
CA ASN A 175 -9.15 3.14 -17.42
C ASN A 175 -8.23 2.52 -16.36
N HIS A 176 -8.32 1.21 -16.11
CA HIS A 176 -7.46 0.56 -15.12
C HIS A 176 -5.98 0.53 -15.51
N ARG A 177 -5.64 0.72 -16.80
CA ARG A 177 -4.24 0.77 -17.23
C ARG A 177 -3.47 1.91 -16.57
N TRP A 178 -4.12 3.03 -16.26
CA TRP A 178 -3.52 4.17 -15.54
C TRP A 178 -3.15 3.80 -14.10
N VAL A 179 -4.03 3.05 -13.44
CA VAL A 179 -3.88 2.60 -12.05
C VAL A 179 -2.75 1.56 -11.97
N VAL A 180 -2.71 0.61 -12.91
CA VAL A 180 -1.62 -0.37 -13.03
C VAL A 180 -0.28 0.33 -13.31
N CYS A 181 -0.25 1.33 -14.19
CA CYS A 181 0.97 2.08 -14.46
C CYS A 181 1.48 2.83 -13.22
N SER A 182 0.58 3.51 -12.50
CA SER A 182 0.91 4.21 -11.24
C SER A 182 1.48 3.24 -10.20
N ALA A 183 0.83 2.08 -10.00
CA ALA A 183 1.30 1.05 -9.09
C ALA A 183 2.70 0.55 -9.47
N LEU A 184 2.91 0.17 -10.73
CA LEU A 184 4.21 -0.31 -11.22
C LEU A 184 5.32 0.75 -11.08
N ALA A 185 5.01 2.03 -11.26
CA ALA A 185 5.97 3.11 -11.07
C ALA A 185 6.39 3.25 -9.59
N LEU A 186 5.42 3.20 -8.67
CA LEU A 186 5.69 3.18 -7.23
C LEU A 186 6.52 1.97 -6.81
N LEU A 187 6.20 0.79 -7.36
CA LEU A 187 6.99 -0.42 -7.12
C LEU A 187 8.43 -0.25 -7.62
N HIS A 188 8.62 0.30 -8.83
CA HIS A 188 9.95 0.57 -9.37
C HIS A 188 10.75 1.57 -8.52
N GLN A 189 10.09 2.59 -7.97
CA GLN A 189 10.72 3.54 -7.04
C GLN A 189 11.13 2.85 -5.72
N LEU A 190 10.32 1.94 -5.20
CA LEU A 190 10.63 1.20 -3.98
C LEU A 190 11.73 0.15 -4.18
N TYR A 191 11.69 -0.56 -5.30
CA TYR A 191 12.64 -1.59 -5.68
C TYR A 191 12.74 -1.66 -7.21
N PRO A 192 13.82 -1.11 -7.80
CA PRO A 192 13.94 -1.02 -9.25
C PRO A 192 13.89 -2.37 -9.95
N ASP A 193 12.93 -2.51 -10.87
CA ASP A 193 12.82 -3.64 -11.79
C ASP A 193 12.47 -3.13 -13.20
N PRO A 194 13.27 -3.42 -14.24
CA PRO A 194 13.00 -2.98 -15.60
C PRO A 194 11.73 -3.57 -16.21
N ARG A 195 11.23 -4.71 -15.70
CA ARG A 195 9.97 -5.33 -16.15
C ARG A 195 8.77 -4.43 -15.85
N TYR A 196 8.83 -3.63 -14.78
CA TYR A 196 7.78 -2.66 -14.44
C TYR A 196 7.68 -1.55 -15.47
N LEU A 197 8.82 -0.98 -15.86
CA LEU A 197 8.88 0.06 -16.90
C LEU A 197 8.39 -0.49 -18.24
N LYS A 198 8.84 -1.69 -18.63
CA LYS A 198 8.38 -2.35 -19.85
C LYS A 198 6.86 -2.54 -19.87
N ARG A 199 6.27 -2.95 -18.74
CA ARG A 199 4.81 -3.14 -18.65
C ARG A 199 4.04 -1.82 -18.68
N ILE A 200 4.59 -0.76 -18.06
CA ILE A 200 4.05 0.61 -18.17
C ILE A 200 4.03 1.05 -19.65
N ASP A 201 5.15 0.90 -20.36
CA ASP A 201 5.25 1.30 -21.76
C ASP A 201 4.24 0.56 -22.66
N GLN A 202 4.00 -0.73 -22.40
CA GLN A 202 2.96 -1.50 -23.10
C GLN A 202 1.58 -0.89 -22.91
N TRP A 203 1.18 -0.61 -21.66
CA TRP A 203 -0.13 -0.03 -21.35
C TRP A 203 -0.29 1.39 -21.90
N LEU A 204 0.79 2.18 -21.92
CA LEU A 204 0.76 3.55 -22.45
C LEU A 204 0.80 3.60 -23.99
N ALA A 205 1.21 2.52 -24.65
CA ALA A 205 1.20 2.42 -26.11
C ALA A 205 -0.21 2.12 -26.68
N GLU A 206 -1.12 1.60 -25.86
CA GLU A 206 -2.51 1.41 -26.27
C GLU A 206 -3.17 2.77 -26.52
N SER A 207 -3.46 3.09 -27.79
CA SER A 207 -4.21 4.29 -28.16
C SER A 207 -5.66 4.22 -27.65
N VAL A 208 -6.33 5.37 -27.61
CA VAL A 208 -7.78 5.47 -27.31
C VAL A 208 -8.57 5.32 -28.61
#